data_AF-A0A0D0Q1X5-F1
#
_entry.id   AF-A0A0D0Q1X5-F1
#
_cell.length_a   1.000
_cell.length_b   1.000
_cell.length_c   1.000
_cell.angle_alpha   90.00
_cell.angle_beta   90.00
_cell.angle_gamma   90.00
#
_symmetry.space_group_name_H-M   'P 1'
#
loop_
_entity.id
_entity.type
_entity.pdbx_description
1 polymer ?
#
loop_
_entity_poly.entity_id
_entity_poly.type
_entity_poly.pdbx_seq_one_letter_code
_entity_poly.pdbx_strand_id
1 'polypeptide(L)'
;MNAAASWDDILVRDNFQDLGQTPTADPVWESPDIIPFGSDILDFDLLESSYNGPDLGLRHPIVQGQLNRIYVRGKNLRTGCPTSGDVRLYFAPGGLLLDPRAWTPIAAEGGGTSVPFTVRGGSREVPPGRICVSRSAFLFPSDTPPGHYCTITTVDTPAHPMSATLPTFSSLADYLNWVRYSPNVGWRNIDVIPCRRTNYVLANLAICNLNNTPTRFVFGVSGTDLPSGTATFSNTDQKALFSLTAQIYSPGTDEGYTRSVLLPANYSGTVTVVVQLDQPLPCDARIVLRAYNPVTNNAGALERRLAVPLTGVPELADALFLELGAYTFVAADTGS
;
A
#
# COMPACT_ATOMS: atom_id res chain seq x y z
N MET A 1 22.36 -10.20 7.16
CA MET A 1 23.27 -9.80 6.07
C MET A 1 22.73 -8.51 5.50
N ASN A 2 23.47 -7.40 5.58
CA ASN A 2 23.02 -6.12 5.04
C ASN A 2 22.90 -6.26 3.51
N ALA A 3 21.69 -6.21 2.97
CA ALA A 3 21.48 -6.09 1.54
C ALA A 3 22.05 -4.73 1.12
N ALA A 4 23.10 -4.75 0.29
CA ALA A 4 23.60 -3.52 -0.31
C ALA A 4 22.51 -2.94 -1.23
N ALA A 5 22.28 -1.63 -1.18
CA ALA A 5 21.42 -0.95 -2.15
C ALA A 5 21.96 -1.23 -3.56
N SER A 6 21.12 -1.80 -4.42
CA SER A 6 21.48 -2.18 -5.79
C SER A 6 20.90 -1.25 -6.86
N TRP A 7 19.97 -0.39 -6.47
CA TRP A 7 19.32 0.55 -7.37
C TRP A 7 20.19 1.79 -7.66
N ASP A 8 20.41 2.08 -8.94
CA ASP A 8 21.25 3.19 -9.44
C ASP A 8 20.43 4.18 -10.29
N ASP A 9 19.30 4.64 -9.76
CA ASP A 9 18.43 5.63 -10.41
C ASP A 9 17.51 6.36 -9.41
N ILE A 10 16.46 7.03 -9.88
CA ILE A 10 15.41 7.60 -9.02
C ILE A 10 14.69 6.47 -8.28
N LEU A 11 14.87 6.44 -6.96
CA LEU A 11 14.11 5.60 -6.02
C LEU A 11 12.81 6.30 -5.63
N VAL A 12 11.71 5.55 -5.66
CA VAL A 12 10.51 5.85 -4.88
C VAL A 12 10.39 4.78 -3.82
N ARG A 13 10.34 5.18 -2.55
CA ARG A 13 10.39 4.23 -1.45
C ARG A 13 9.06 3.53 -1.23
N ASP A 14 9.10 2.23 -0.94
CA ASP A 14 7.90 1.54 -0.45
C ASP A 14 7.64 1.77 1.06
N ASN A 15 8.67 2.11 1.83
CA ASN A 15 8.58 2.52 3.24
C ASN A 15 9.81 3.33 3.65
N PHE A 16 9.85 3.90 4.86
CA PHE A 16 10.98 4.73 5.31
C PHE A 16 12.33 4.01 5.41
N GLN A 17 12.35 2.67 5.47
CA GLN A 17 13.57 1.86 5.52
C GLN A 17 14.05 1.40 4.14
N ASP A 18 13.34 1.76 3.08
CA ASP A 18 13.75 1.49 1.72
C ASP A 18 14.89 2.43 1.31
N LEU A 19 16.04 1.82 1.01
CA LEU A 19 17.27 2.45 0.59
C LEU A 19 17.63 2.06 -0.85
N GLY A 20 16.71 1.45 -1.60
CA GLY A 20 16.95 0.95 -2.97
C GLY A 20 17.53 -0.46 -3.01
N GLN A 21 17.31 -1.26 -1.96
CA GLN A 21 17.60 -2.69 -1.95
C GLN A 21 16.51 -3.47 -2.70
N THR A 22 16.87 -4.62 -3.26
CA THR A 22 15.92 -5.48 -3.98
C THR A 22 16.07 -6.93 -3.49
N PRO A 23 15.01 -7.57 -2.96
CA PRO A 23 13.67 -7.01 -2.76
C PRO A 23 13.65 -5.93 -1.66
N THR A 24 12.66 -5.04 -1.72
CA THR A 24 12.36 -4.12 -0.62
C THR A 24 11.93 -4.92 0.61
N ALA A 25 12.34 -4.48 1.80
CA ALA A 25 11.86 -5.05 3.05
C ALA A 25 10.42 -4.60 3.31
N ASP A 26 9.58 -5.46 3.90
CA ASP A 26 8.21 -5.09 4.26
C ASP A 26 8.15 -3.94 5.30
N PRO A 27 7.07 -3.14 5.30
CA PRO A 27 5.89 -3.24 4.43
C PRO A 27 6.09 -2.59 3.06
N VAL A 28 5.62 -3.23 1.98
CA VAL A 28 5.76 -2.67 0.61
C VAL A 28 4.59 -1.78 0.15
N TRP A 29 3.67 -1.44 1.05
CA TRP A 29 2.44 -0.68 0.78
C TRP A 29 2.33 0.59 1.61
N GLU A 30 3.43 1.07 2.18
CA GLU A 30 3.43 2.24 3.08
C GLU A 30 4.30 3.36 2.54
N SER A 31 4.29 3.56 1.21
CA SER A 31 5.16 4.51 0.56
C SER A 31 4.99 5.91 1.18
N PRO A 32 6.06 6.47 1.79
CA PRO A 32 6.06 7.84 2.30
C PRO A 32 6.35 8.84 1.18
N ASP A 33 6.51 8.35 -0.05
CA ASP A 33 6.85 9.12 -1.22
C ASP A 33 5.63 9.41 -2.12
N ILE A 34 4.48 8.77 -1.84
CA ILE A 34 3.16 9.22 -2.28
C ILE A 34 2.56 10.06 -1.15
N ILE A 35 2.40 11.36 -1.39
CA ILE A 35 2.12 12.35 -0.35
C ILE A 35 0.78 13.04 -0.63
N PRO A 36 -0.33 12.52 -0.09
CA PRO A 36 -1.55 13.31 0.09
C PRO A 36 -1.24 14.63 0.82
N PHE A 37 -1.75 15.73 0.30
CA PHE A 37 -1.47 17.07 0.82
C PHE A 37 -2.70 18.01 0.75
N GLY A 38 -3.90 17.41 0.76
CA GLY A 38 -5.17 18.14 0.82
C GLY A 38 -5.28 19.23 -0.25
N SER A 39 -5.78 20.40 0.14
CA SER A 39 -5.87 21.57 -0.74
C SER A 39 -4.63 22.48 -0.70
N ASP A 40 -3.60 22.09 0.05
CA ASP A 40 -2.37 22.87 0.22
C ASP A 40 -1.37 22.62 -0.91
N ILE A 41 -0.31 23.43 -0.94
CA ILE A 41 0.80 23.31 -1.89
C ILE A 41 2.04 22.88 -1.11
N LEU A 42 2.65 21.77 -1.53
CA LEU A 42 3.88 21.27 -0.91
C LEU A 42 5.08 22.09 -1.38
N ASP A 43 5.70 22.84 -0.47
CA ASP A 43 6.95 23.54 -0.75
C ASP A 43 8.19 22.62 -0.63
N PHE A 44 9.30 23.07 -1.21
CA PHE A 44 10.54 22.30 -1.26
C PHE A 44 11.24 22.18 0.11
N ASP A 45 11.08 23.12 1.03
CA ASP A 45 11.72 23.07 2.34
C ASP A 45 11.09 21.96 3.20
N LEU A 46 9.76 21.87 3.20
CA LEU A 46 9.02 20.79 3.85
C LEU A 46 9.25 19.43 3.15
N LEU A 47 9.27 19.41 1.81
CA LEU A 47 9.57 18.21 1.05
C LEU A 47 10.93 17.60 1.42
N GLU A 48 12.00 18.41 1.43
CA GLU A 48 13.36 17.95 1.68
C GLU A 48 13.56 17.58 3.16
N SER A 49 13.05 18.40 4.09
CA SER A 49 13.20 18.15 5.53
C SER A 49 12.42 16.93 6.03
N SER A 50 11.31 16.57 5.37
CA SER A 50 10.49 15.40 5.74
C SER A 50 10.95 14.09 5.10
N TYR A 51 12.02 14.08 4.29
CA TYR A 51 12.41 12.86 3.55
C TYR A 51 12.68 11.67 4.47
N ASN A 52 13.45 11.87 5.54
CA ASN A 52 13.67 10.87 6.59
C ASN A 52 12.85 11.19 7.85
N GLY A 53 11.80 12.00 7.69
CA GLY A 53 11.00 12.54 8.78
C GLY A 53 9.60 11.90 8.83
N PRO A 54 8.59 12.62 9.34
CA PRO A 54 7.24 12.08 9.46
C PRO A 54 6.61 11.85 8.08
N ASP A 55 5.66 10.91 8.01
CA ASP A 55 4.79 10.77 6.83
C ASP A 55 3.85 11.98 6.75
N LEU A 56 4.12 12.86 5.79
CA LEU A 56 3.31 14.04 5.53
C LEU A 56 1.87 13.70 5.10
N GLY A 57 1.68 12.53 4.48
CA GLY A 57 0.39 12.05 4.01
C GLY A 57 -0.59 11.74 5.14
N LEU A 58 -0.10 11.41 6.34
CA LEU A 58 -0.96 11.14 7.51
C LEU A 58 -1.63 12.40 8.05
N ARG A 59 -1.07 13.58 7.78
CA ARG A 59 -1.62 14.87 8.25
C ARG A 59 -2.66 15.44 7.28
N HIS A 60 -2.71 14.93 6.07
CA HIS A 60 -3.60 15.41 5.01
C HIS A 60 -4.28 14.22 4.33
N PRO A 61 -5.10 13.44 5.07
CA PRO A 61 -5.80 12.30 4.49
C PRO A 61 -6.66 12.77 3.32
N ILE A 62 -6.94 11.85 2.39
CA ILE A 62 -7.83 12.13 1.27
C ILE A 62 -9.24 12.35 1.82
N VAL A 63 -9.81 13.54 1.59
CA VAL A 63 -11.16 13.91 2.03
C VAL A 63 -12.10 13.93 0.85
N GLN A 64 -13.13 13.10 0.87
CA GLN A 64 -14.09 13.01 -0.23
C GLN A 64 -14.77 14.36 -0.52
N GLY A 65 -14.98 14.65 -1.80
CA GLY A 65 -15.65 15.87 -2.25
C GLY A 65 -14.80 17.13 -2.09
N GLN A 66 -13.57 17.02 -1.58
CA GLN A 66 -12.62 18.12 -1.49
C GLN A 66 -11.52 18.00 -2.55
N LEU A 67 -10.79 19.11 -2.73
CA LEU A 67 -9.56 19.11 -3.50
C LEU A 67 -8.50 18.33 -2.71
N ASN A 68 -7.98 17.27 -3.34
CA ASN A 68 -6.92 16.43 -2.77
C ASN A 68 -5.76 16.41 -3.75
N ARG A 69 -4.74 17.22 -3.48
CA ARG A 69 -3.45 17.18 -4.14
C ARG A 69 -2.65 16.02 -3.59
N ILE A 70 -2.04 15.26 -4.49
CA ILE A 70 -1.09 14.21 -4.17
C ILE A 70 0.21 14.53 -4.91
N TYR A 71 1.30 14.62 -4.16
CA TYR A 71 2.64 14.75 -4.73
C TYR A 71 3.33 13.40 -4.71
N VAL A 72 4.12 13.11 -5.73
CA VAL A 72 5.05 11.98 -5.68
C VAL A 72 6.45 12.55 -5.58
N ARG A 73 7.25 12.05 -4.64
CA ARG A 73 8.68 12.38 -4.54
C ARG A 73 9.55 11.16 -4.84
N GLY A 74 10.82 11.42 -5.12
CA GLY A 74 11.82 10.38 -5.27
C GLY A 74 13.20 10.91 -4.93
N LYS A 75 14.20 10.03 -4.92
CA LYS A 75 15.60 10.41 -4.71
C LYS A 75 16.47 9.76 -5.74
N ASN A 76 17.30 10.56 -6.42
CA ASN A 76 18.29 10.01 -7.33
C ASN A 76 19.42 9.32 -6.53
N LEU A 77 19.48 7.99 -6.59
CA LEU A 77 20.56 7.21 -6.00
C LEU A 77 21.77 7.07 -6.91
N ARG A 78 21.64 7.50 -8.18
CA ARG A 78 22.69 7.35 -9.18
C ARG A 78 23.97 8.05 -8.77
N THR A 79 25.10 7.42 -9.06
CA THR A 79 26.42 8.06 -8.90
C THR A 79 26.88 8.77 -10.18
N GLY A 80 27.61 9.89 -10.04
CA GLY A 80 28.35 10.55 -11.12
C GLY A 80 27.56 11.49 -12.04
N CYS A 81 26.35 11.15 -12.48
CA CYS A 81 25.59 11.97 -13.44
C CYS A 81 24.15 12.26 -12.98
N PRO A 82 23.60 13.46 -13.28
CA PRO A 82 22.17 13.71 -13.15
C PRO A 82 21.35 12.73 -13.98
N THR A 83 20.13 12.46 -13.53
CA THR A 83 19.12 11.70 -14.27
C THR A 83 17.87 12.57 -14.41
N SER A 84 16.89 12.10 -15.16
CA SER A 84 15.57 12.71 -15.25
C SER A 84 14.54 11.61 -15.37
N GLY A 85 13.34 11.87 -14.88
CA GLY A 85 12.25 10.92 -15.04
C GLY A 85 10.90 11.60 -15.04
N ASP A 86 9.93 10.88 -15.56
CA ASP A 86 8.52 11.23 -15.48
C ASP A 86 7.83 10.25 -14.54
N VAL A 87 6.85 10.75 -13.79
CA VAL A 87 6.11 10.00 -12.78
C VAL A 87 4.64 9.93 -13.15
N ARG A 88 4.03 8.78 -12.88
CA ARG A 88 2.61 8.50 -13.07
C ARG A 88 2.04 8.03 -11.74
N LEU A 89 0.79 8.38 -11.46
CA LEU A 89 0.08 7.97 -10.26
C LEU A 89 -1.24 7.34 -10.66
N TYR A 90 -1.60 6.25 -10.00
CA TYR A 90 -2.83 5.51 -10.22
C TYR A 90 -3.52 5.26 -8.89
N PHE A 91 -4.83 5.10 -8.92
CA PHE A 91 -5.63 4.69 -7.77
C PHE A 91 -6.51 3.49 -8.09
N ALA A 92 -6.86 2.71 -7.08
CA ALA A 92 -7.82 1.62 -7.15
C ALA A 92 -8.63 1.58 -5.84
N PRO A 93 -9.83 0.99 -5.83
CA PRO A 93 -10.55 0.75 -4.59
C PRO A 93 -9.66 0.08 -3.55
N GLY A 94 -9.67 0.64 -2.34
CA GLY A 94 -8.88 0.18 -1.21
C GLY A 94 -9.19 -1.27 -0.87
N GLY A 95 -8.18 -2.09 -0.58
CA GLY A 95 -8.40 -3.52 -0.35
C GLY A 95 -7.32 -4.21 0.44
N LEU A 96 -7.69 -5.37 1.00
CA LEU A 96 -6.74 -6.33 1.57
C LEU A 96 -5.97 -7.06 0.48
N LEU A 97 -6.55 -7.11 -0.72
CA LEU A 97 -6.00 -7.79 -1.87
C LEU A 97 -6.41 -7.08 -3.15
N LEU A 98 -5.49 -6.31 -3.72
CA LEU A 98 -5.77 -5.46 -4.86
C LEU A 98 -5.81 -6.24 -6.16
N ASP A 99 -6.80 -5.94 -6.99
CA ASP A 99 -6.83 -6.33 -8.39
C ASP A 99 -5.98 -5.34 -9.20
N PRO A 100 -4.85 -5.76 -9.78
CA PRO A 100 -4.00 -4.89 -10.60
C PRO A 100 -4.72 -4.36 -11.85
N ARG A 101 -5.86 -4.93 -12.24
CA ARG A 101 -6.65 -4.45 -13.38
C ARG A 101 -7.54 -3.26 -13.02
N ALA A 102 -7.71 -2.96 -11.73
CA ALA A 102 -8.58 -1.88 -11.25
C ALA A 102 -7.89 -0.51 -11.16
N TRP A 103 -6.57 -0.46 -11.43
CA TRP A 103 -5.80 0.77 -11.38
C TRP A 103 -6.22 1.76 -12.47
N THR A 104 -6.64 2.94 -12.02
CA THR A 104 -7.04 4.05 -12.87
C THR A 104 -6.01 5.18 -12.75
N PRO A 105 -5.52 5.76 -13.85
CA PRO A 105 -4.56 6.85 -13.78
C PRO A 105 -5.18 8.11 -13.17
N ILE A 106 -4.41 8.84 -12.37
CA ILE A 106 -4.78 10.13 -11.78
C ILE A 106 -4.23 11.24 -12.67
N ALA A 107 -5.06 12.22 -12.98
CA ALA A 107 -4.64 13.38 -13.76
C ALA A 107 -3.86 14.38 -12.91
N ALA A 108 -2.88 15.05 -13.52
CA ALA A 108 -2.14 16.14 -12.91
C ALA A 108 -2.90 17.47 -12.96
N GLU A 109 -2.54 18.40 -12.09
CA GLU A 109 -2.97 19.79 -12.16
C GLU A 109 -2.41 20.40 -13.47
N GLY A 110 -3.32 20.82 -14.36
CA GLY A 110 -3.02 21.22 -15.74
C GLY A 110 -3.30 20.15 -16.80
N GLY A 111 -3.71 18.94 -16.39
CA GLY A 111 -4.07 17.82 -17.28
C GLY A 111 -2.92 16.84 -17.55
N GLY A 112 -3.26 15.72 -18.20
CA GLY A 112 -2.32 14.62 -18.46
C GLY A 112 -2.09 13.71 -17.25
N THR A 113 -1.44 12.57 -17.46
CA THR A 113 -1.23 11.51 -16.44
C THR A 113 0.25 11.20 -16.20
N SER A 114 1.15 11.91 -16.88
CA SER A 114 2.61 11.76 -16.77
C SER A 114 3.20 13.14 -16.46
N VAL A 115 3.89 13.25 -15.34
CA VAL A 115 4.40 14.53 -14.82
C VAL A 115 5.91 14.43 -14.71
N PRO A 116 6.69 15.40 -15.19
CA PRO A 116 8.13 15.37 -15.00
C PRO A 116 8.48 15.56 -13.52
N PHE A 117 9.50 14.84 -13.07
CA PHE A 117 10.17 15.18 -11.82
C PHE A 117 10.93 16.50 -11.96
N THR A 118 10.92 17.27 -10.89
CA THR A 118 11.74 18.48 -10.77
C THR A 118 12.41 18.55 -9.41
N VAL A 119 13.57 19.20 -9.37
CA VAL A 119 14.27 19.59 -8.13
C VAL A 119 14.00 21.05 -7.80
N ARG A 120 14.50 21.50 -6.64
CA ARG A 120 14.50 22.91 -6.26
C ARG A 120 14.98 23.80 -7.40
N GLY A 121 14.20 24.84 -7.70
CA GLY A 121 14.45 25.73 -8.85
C GLY A 121 13.82 25.26 -10.17
N GLY A 122 13.16 24.10 -10.20
CA GLY A 122 12.35 23.64 -11.33
C GLY A 122 13.11 22.88 -12.43
N SER A 123 14.39 22.56 -12.21
CA SER A 123 15.16 21.75 -13.17
C SER A 123 14.62 20.32 -13.23
N ARG A 124 14.59 19.73 -14.44
CA ARG A 124 14.29 18.31 -14.68
C ARG A 124 15.50 17.40 -14.49
N GLU A 125 16.71 17.95 -14.52
CA GLU A 125 17.92 17.21 -14.20
C GLU A 125 18.02 17.09 -12.67
N VAL A 126 17.88 15.87 -12.18
CA VAL A 126 17.97 15.50 -10.76
C VAL A 126 19.41 15.09 -10.47
N PRO A 127 20.22 15.91 -9.77
CA PRO A 127 21.61 15.55 -9.47
C PRO A 127 21.70 14.34 -8.52
N PRO A 128 22.83 13.61 -8.52
CA PRO A 128 23.10 12.54 -7.56
C PRO A 128 22.77 12.94 -6.11
N GLY A 129 22.04 12.07 -5.41
CA GLY A 129 21.66 12.23 -4.00
C GLY A 129 20.56 13.25 -3.72
N ARG A 130 20.03 13.95 -4.74
CA ARG A 130 18.97 14.95 -4.57
C ARG A 130 17.57 14.34 -4.60
N ILE A 131 16.67 14.99 -3.86
CA ILE A 131 15.24 14.69 -3.85
C ILE A 131 14.58 15.45 -4.99
N CYS A 132 13.67 14.78 -5.70
CA CYS A 132 12.81 15.37 -6.71
C CYS A 132 11.34 15.16 -6.35
N VAL A 133 10.46 15.97 -6.94
CA VAL A 133 9.00 15.88 -6.76
C VAL A 133 8.28 16.10 -8.09
N SER A 134 7.11 15.50 -8.26
CA SER A 134 6.23 15.73 -9.40
C SER A 134 6.01 17.24 -9.57
N ARG A 135 6.35 17.77 -10.76
CA ARG A 135 6.29 19.22 -11.03
C ARG A 135 4.93 19.85 -10.75
N SER A 136 3.87 19.10 -11.04
CA SER A 136 2.49 19.40 -10.67
C SER A 136 2.00 18.36 -9.69
N ALA A 137 1.03 18.73 -8.84
CA ALA A 137 0.28 17.76 -8.06
C ALA A 137 -0.58 16.87 -8.96
N PHE A 138 -0.82 15.64 -8.55
CA PHE A 138 -1.92 14.83 -9.02
C PHE A 138 -3.20 15.23 -8.27
N LEU A 139 -4.33 15.29 -8.97
CA LEU A 139 -5.61 15.64 -8.39
C LEU A 139 -6.43 14.38 -8.19
N PHE A 140 -6.57 13.91 -6.95
CA PHE A 140 -7.43 12.78 -6.66
C PHE A 140 -8.87 13.12 -7.09
N PRO A 141 -9.57 12.25 -7.84
CA PRO A 141 -10.88 12.60 -8.38
C PRO A 141 -11.89 12.86 -7.26
N SER A 142 -12.52 14.03 -7.27
CA SER A 142 -13.45 14.44 -6.20
C SER A 142 -14.77 13.69 -6.21
N ASP A 143 -15.10 13.04 -7.34
CA ASP A 143 -16.32 12.28 -7.60
C ASP A 143 -16.20 10.79 -7.24
N THR A 144 -15.05 10.35 -6.72
CA THR A 144 -14.90 9.00 -6.19
C THR A 144 -15.91 8.74 -5.05
N PRO A 145 -16.57 7.57 -5.03
CA PRO A 145 -17.43 7.17 -3.93
C PRO A 145 -16.73 7.22 -2.54
N PRO A 146 -17.49 7.26 -1.44
CA PRO A 146 -16.90 7.17 -0.11
C PRO A 146 -16.22 5.81 0.06
N GLY A 147 -14.98 5.82 0.54
CA GLY A 147 -14.21 4.62 0.79
C GLY A 147 -12.72 4.91 0.79
N HIS A 148 -11.95 3.87 1.10
CA HIS A 148 -10.52 3.93 0.96
C HIS A 148 -10.09 3.67 -0.48
N TYR A 149 -8.94 4.22 -0.84
CA TYR A 149 -8.30 4.01 -2.13
C TYR A 149 -6.81 3.75 -1.97
N CYS A 150 -6.33 2.69 -2.60
CA CYS A 150 -4.90 2.48 -2.75
C CYS A 150 -4.36 3.41 -3.82
N THR A 151 -3.09 3.77 -3.69
CA THR A 151 -2.38 4.52 -4.72
C THR A 151 -1.08 3.81 -5.06
N ILE A 152 -0.75 3.75 -6.35
CA ILE A 152 0.52 3.22 -6.83
C ILE A 152 1.13 4.22 -7.80
N THR A 153 2.43 4.42 -7.69
CA THR A 153 3.17 5.29 -8.60
C THR A 153 4.22 4.52 -9.35
N THR A 154 4.52 4.96 -10.56
CA THR A 154 5.61 4.44 -11.36
C THR A 154 6.48 5.56 -11.89
N VAL A 155 7.78 5.30 -11.97
CA VAL A 155 8.79 6.24 -12.44
C VAL A 155 9.44 5.69 -13.70
N ASP A 156 9.41 6.51 -14.74
CA ASP A 156 9.96 6.26 -16.06
C ASP A 156 11.24 7.09 -16.23
N THR A 157 12.38 6.44 -16.41
CA THR A 157 13.66 7.10 -16.65
C THR A 157 14.32 6.53 -17.92
N PRO A 158 15.30 7.23 -18.52
CA PRO A 158 16.06 6.67 -19.64
C PRO A 158 16.80 5.36 -19.31
N ALA A 159 17.22 5.16 -18.06
CA ALA A 159 17.95 3.95 -17.65
C ALA A 159 17.00 2.81 -17.25
N HIS A 160 15.81 3.14 -16.76
CA HIS A 160 14.78 2.20 -16.33
C HIS A 160 13.42 2.62 -16.93
N PRO A 161 13.22 2.37 -18.23
CA PRO A 161 12.00 2.78 -18.91
C PRO A 161 10.80 2.06 -18.32
N MET A 162 9.72 2.81 -18.12
CA MET A 162 8.45 2.31 -17.59
C MET A 162 7.32 2.65 -18.56
N SER A 163 6.56 1.62 -18.94
CA SER A 163 5.40 1.77 -19.82
C SER A 163 4.41 2.81 -19.28
N ALA A 164 3.73 3.52 -20.20
CA ALA A 164 2.66 4.44 -19.86
C ALA A 164 1.44 3.73 -19.21
N THR A 165 1.29 2.43 -19.47
CA THR A 165 0.28 1.57 -18.84
C THR A 165 0.94 0.64 -17.84
N LEU A 166 0.25 0.39 -16.73
CA LEU A 166 0.69 -0.62 -15.77
C LEU A 166 0.74 -2.01 -16.42
N PRO A 167 1.69 -2.87 -16.02
CA PRO A 167 1.73 -4.26 -16.44
C PRO A 167 0.46 -5.02 -15.99
N THR A 168 0.11 -6.06 -16.74
CA THR A 168 -0.92 -7.02 -16.34
C THR A 168 -0.27 -8.27 -15.73
N PHE A 169 -0.98 -8.92 -14.82
CA PHE A 169 -0.47 -10.07 -14.08
C PHE A 169 -1.42 -11.26 -14.23
N SER A 170 -0.84 -12.45 -14.41
CA SER A 170 -1.57 -13.72 -14.49
C SER A 170 -1.80 -14.38 -13.14
N SER A 171 -1.09 -13.94 -12.10
CA SER A 171 -1.19 -14.49 -10.75
C SER A 171 -0.91 -13.41 -9.70
N LEU A 172 -1.34 -13.67 -8.47
CA LEU A 172 -1.03 -12.82 -7.31
C LEU A 172 0.48 -12.78 -7.03
N ALA A 173 1.19 -13.90 -7.19
CA ALA A 173 2.62 -13.98 -6.97
C ALA A 173 3.42 -13.11 -7.96
N ASP A 174 2.99 -13.06 -9.23
CA ASP A 174 3.64 -12.20 -10.25
C ASP A 174 3.49 -10.72 -9.90
N TYR A 175 2.29 -10.31 -9.43
CA TYR A 175 2.03 -8.94 -8.99
C TYR A 175 2.90 -8.56 -7.79
N LEU A 176 2.92 -9.40 -6.74
CA LEU A 176 3.75 -9.18 -5.56
C LEU A 176 5.24 -9.12 -5.90
N ASN A 177 5.69 -9.98 -6.81
CA ASN A 177 7.06 -9.96 -7.29
C ASN A 177 7.37 -8.63 -7.98
N TRP A 178 6.48 -8.12 -8.83
CA TRP A 178 6.71 -6.85 -9.50
C TRP A 178 6.82 -5.70 -8.51
N VAL A 179 5.90 -5.56 -7.55
CA VAL A 179 5.97 -4.49 -6.55
C VAL A 179 7.27 -4.59 -5.74
N ARG A 180 7.57 -5.75 -5.16
CA ARG A 180 8.74 -5.96 -4.28
C ARG A 180 10.10 -5.80 -4.97
N TYR A 181 10.14 -5.97 -6.29
CA TYR A 181 11.39 -5.99 -7.06
C TYR A 181 11.55 -4.82 -8.04
N SER A 182 10.70 -3.78 -7.94
CA SER A 182 10.75 -2.61 -8.83
C SER A 182 10.94 -1.32 -8.00
N PRO A 183 12.18 -0.87 -7.72
CA PRO A 183 12.42 0.34 -6.90
C PRO A 183 11.96 1.67 -7.55
N ASN A 184 11.54 1.62 -8.81
CA ASN A 184 10.85 2.72 -9.49
C ASN A 184 9.32 2.62 -9.42
N VAL A 185 8.80 1.81 -8.48
CA VAL A 185 7.39 1.67 -8.14
C VAL A 185 7.26 1.96 -6.66
N GLY A 186 6.21 2.69 -6.27
CA GLY A 186 5.86 2.88 -4.86
C GLY A 186 4.38 2.61 -4.65
N TRP A 187 4.03 1.92 -3.57
CA TRP A 187 2.63 1.62 -3.24
C TRP A 187 2.26 2.19 -1.87
N ARG A 188 1.11 2.86 -1.80
CA ARG A 188 0.52 3.39 -0.56
C ARG A 188 -0.89 2.86 -0.38
N ASN A 189 -1.09 2.15 0.73
CA ASN A 189 -2.34 1.58 1.19
C ASN A 189 -2.57 1.94 2.67
N ILE A 190 -2.70 3.24 2.93
CA ILE A 190 -2.86 3.79 4.28
C ILE A 190 -4.09 4.70 4.33
N ASP A 191 -4.87 4.57 5.38
CA ASP A 191 -6.00 5.45 5.69
C ASP A 191 -5.91 5.99 7.12
N VAL A 192 -6.56 7.13 7.36
CA VAL A 192 -6.56 7.80 8.66
C VAL A 192 -7.95 7.71 9.26
N ILE A 193 -8.05 7.08 10.42
CA ILE A 193 -9.31 6.83 11.13
C ILE A 193 -9.39 7.63 12.42
N PRO A 194 -10.58 7.98 12.91
CA PRO A 194 -10.74 8.64 14.20
C PRO A 194 -10.21 7.79 15.35
N CYS A 195 -9.36 8.33 16.22
CA CYS A 195 -8.99 7.69 17.49
C CYS A 195 -10.13 7.75 18.53
N ARG A 196 -9.89 7.17 19.70
CA ARG A 196 -10.79 7.18 20.88
C ARG A 196 -12.15 6.49 20.65
N ARG A 197 -12.21 5.54 19.73
CA ARG A 197 -13.39 4.67 19.52
C ARG A 197 -13.04 3.23 19.85
N THR A 198 -14.04 2.45 20.22
CA THR A 198 -13.93 1.00 20.45
C THR A 198 -14.47 0.18 19.29
N ASN A 199 -15.19 0.79 18.34
CA ASN A 199 -15.81 0.09 17.22
C ASN A 199 -15.52 0.81 15.91
N TYR A 200 -15.04 0.06 14.92
CA TYR A 200 -14.74 0.52 13.58
C TYR A 200 -15.41 -0.40 12.56
N VAL A 201 -16.14 0.18 11.62
CA VAL A 201 -16.73 -0.55 10.48
C VAL A 201 -16.00 -0.12 9.22
N LEU A 202 -15.17 -1.04 8.71
CA LEU A 202 -14.29 -0.84 7.58
C LEU A 202 -14.94 -1.56 6.38
N ALA A 203 -15.83 -0.86 5.69
CA ALA A 203 -16.64 -1.42 4.62
C ALA A 203 -15.94 -1.31 3.25
N ASN A 204 -16.41 -2.11 2.30
CA ASN A 204 -16.02 -2.04 0.88
C ASN A 204 -14.52 -2.28 0.61
N LEU A 205 -13.82 -3.03 1.46
CA LEU A 205 -12.42 -3.37 1.21
C LEU A 205 -12.34 -4.39 0.08
N ALA A 206 -11.70 -4.05 -1.04
CA ALA A 206 -11.56 -4.93 -2.18
C ALA A 206 -10.80 -6.23 -1.82
N ILE A 207 -11.30 -7.34 -2.33
CA ILE A 207 -10.64 -8.65 -2.32
C ILE A 207 -10.78 -9.29 -3.71
N CYS A 208 -9.73 -9.96 -4.18
CA CYS A 208 -9.76 -10.67 -5.44
C CYS A 208 -9.09 -12.05 -5.35
N ASN A 209 -9.41 -12.96 -6.25
CA ASN A 209 -8.62 -14.15 -6.49
C ASN A 209 -8.23 -14.14 -7.97
N LEU A 210 -7.03 -13.65 -8.30
CA LEU A 210 -6.55 -13.63 -9.68
C LEU A 210 -6.25 -15.02 -10.24
N ASN A 211 -6.17 -16.04 -9.39
CA ASN A 211 -5.87 -17.38 -9.84
C ASN A 211 -7.08 -17.95 -10.61
N ASN A 212 -6.77 -18.75 -11.63
CA ASN A 212 -7.77 -19.49 -12.41
C ASN A 212 -8.35 -20.70 -11.68
N THR A 213 -8.01 -20.90 -10.41
CA THR A 213 -8.50 -21.97 -9.53
C THR A 213 -9.02 -21.41 -8.21
N PRO A 214 -10.02 -22.06 -7.59
CA PRO A 214 -10.44 -21.72 -6.24
C PRO A 214 -9.26 -21.78 -5.27
N THR A 215 -9.05 -20.71 -4.50
CA THR A 215 -7.85 -20.53 -3.68
C THR A 215 -8.24 -20.24 -2.24
N ARG A 216 -7.50 -20.79 -1.28
CA ARG A 216 -7.72 -20.53 0.14
C ARG A 216 -7.08 -19.21 0.55
N PHE A 217 -7.77 -18.46 1.41
CA PHE A 217 -7.30 -17.21 1.98
C PHE A 217 -7.43 -17.23 3.49
N VAL A 218 -6.50 -16.58 4.17
CA VAL A 218 -6.52 -16.32 5.62
C VAL A 218 -6.40 -14.81 5.78
N PHE A 219 -7.17 -14.25 6.71
CA PHE A 219 -7.06 -12.84 7.06
C PHE A 219 -6.37 -12.70 8.41
N GLY A 220 -5.55 -11.66 8.54
CA GLY A 220 -4.83 -11.33 9.76
C GLY A 220 -5.12 -9.91 10.23
N VAL A 221 -4.96 -9.69 11.53
CA VAL A 221 -5.03 -8.38 12.18
C VAL A 221 -3.89 -8.24 13.17
N SER A 222 -3.13 -7.16 13.05
CA SER A 222 -2.09 -6.75 13.99
C SER A 222 -1.94 -5.24 13.99
N GLY A 223 -0.92 -4.70 14.64
CA GLY A 223 -0.66 -3.28 14.65
C GLY A 223 0.26 -2.80 15.77
N THR A 224 0.12 -1.53 16.13
CA THR A 224 0.89 -0.91 17.21
C THR A 224 -0.06 -0.15 18.13
N ASP A 225 0.19 -0.23 19.43
CA ASP A 225 -0.64 0.37 20.48
C ASP A 225 -2.12 -0.03 20.39
N LEU A 226 -2.36 -1.29 19.98
CA LEU A 226 -3.69 -1.85 19.90
C LEU A 226 -4.15 -2.40 21.25
N PRO A 227 -5.33 -1.97 21.74
CA PRO A 227 -6.05 -2.71 22.77
C PRO A 227 -6.43 -4.12 22.29
N SER A 228 -6.64 -5.03 23.24
CA SER A 228 -7.24 -6.32 22.95
C SER A 228 -8.64 -6.16 22.32
N GLY A 229 -9.07 -7.16 21.56
CA GLY A 229 -10.37 -7.13 20.90
C GLY A 229 -10.50 -8.20 19.82
N THR A 230 -11.33 -7.93 18.82
CA THR A 230 -11.56 -8.82 17.67
C THR A 230 -11.71 -8.05 16.37
N ALA A 231 -11.34 -8.68 15.26
CA ALA A 231 -11.67 -8.22 13.92
C ALA A 231 -12.51 -9.29 13.20
N THR A 232 -13.73 -8.94 12.80
CA THR A 232 -14.62 -9.82 12.04
C THR A 232 -14.65 -9.42 10.57
N PHE A 233 -14.13 -10.29 9.71
CA PHE A 233 -14.11 -10.18 8.26
C PHE A 233 -15.35 -10.86 7.68
N SER A 234 -16.13 -10.14 6.88
CA SER A 234 -17.38 -10.65 6.33
C SER A 234 -17.57 -10.25 4.87
N ASN A 235 -18.11 -11.17 4.07
CA ASN A 235 -18.50 -10.94 2.69
C ASN A 235 -19.90 -11.51 2.48
N THR A 236 -20.79 -10.75 1.85
CA THR A 236 -22.21 -11.10 1.67
C THR A 236 -22.55 -11.57 0.25
N ASP A 237 -21.58 -11.60 -0.67
CA ASP A 237 -21.74 -12.16 -2.00
C ASP A 237 -21.99 -13.67 -1.91
N GLN A 238 -23.08 -14.13 -2.51
CA GLN A 238 -23.45 -15.56 -2.51
C GLN A 238 -22.39 -16.46 -3.14
N LYS A 239 -21.53 -15.93 -4.02
CA LYS A 239 -20.41 -16.68 -4.61
C LYS A 239 -19.26 -16.92 -3.62
N ALA A 240 -19.15 -16.11 -2.58
CA ALA A 240 -18.06 -16.14 -1.60
C ALA A 240 -18.54 -15.69 -0.20
N LEU A 241 -19.66 -16.25 0.27
CA LEU A 241 -20.27 -15.86 1.54
C LEU A 241 -19.43 -16.37 2.72
N PHE A 242 -18.97 -15.45 3.58
CA PHE A 242 -18.26 -15.82 4.80
C PHE A 242 -18.41 -14.78 5.91
N SER A 243 -18.19 -15.24 7.15
CA SER A 243 -17.97 -14.39 8.32
C SER A 243 -16.95 -15.10 9.21
N LEU A 244 -15.80 -14.46 9.42
CA LEU A 244 -14.63 -15.01 10.09
C LEU A 244 -14.07 -14.00 11.09
N THR A 245 -13.69 -14.46 12.28
CA THR A 245 -13.17 -13.59 13.33
C THR A 245 -11.72 -13.95 13.65
N ALA A 246 -10.88 -12.93 13.76
CA ALA A 246 -9.53 -12.99 14.30
C ALA A 246 -9.49 -12.27 15.66
N GLN A 247 -8.66 -12.75 16.57
CA GLN A 247 -8.40 -12.08 17.85
C GLN A 247 -7.40 -10.94 17.65
N ILE A 248 -7.52 -9.86 18.41
CA ILE A 248 -6.55 -8.78 18.51
C ILE A 248 -5.88 -8.92 19.87
N TYR A 249 -4.56 -9.07 19.86
CA TYR A 249 -3.77 -9.21 21.08
C TYR A 249 -3.06 -7.90 21.38
N SER A 250 -3.25 -7.35 22.58
CA SER A 250 -2.47 -6.18 23.02
C SER A 250 -1.00 -6.54 23.24
N PRO A 251 -0.02 -5.71 22.82
CA PRO A 251 -0.13 -4.33 22.32
C PRO A 251 -0.30 -4.20 20.79
N GLY A 252 -0.65 -5.29 20.10
CA GLY A 252 -0.86 -5.34 18.64
C GLY A 252 0.28 -5.98 17.86
N THR A 253 1.43 -6.23 18.50
CA THR A 253 2.62 -6.76 17.82
C THR A 253 2.43 -8.19 17.32
N ASP A 254 1.63 -8.98 18.03
CA ASP A 254 1.27 -10.33 17.62
C ASP A 254 0.07 -10.29 16.69
N GLU A 255 0.17 -11.00 15.57
CA GLU A 255 -0.90 -11.08 14.60
C GLU A 255 -1.89 -12.20 14.94
N GLY A 256 -3.17 -11.86 15.00
CA GLY A 256 -4.24 -12.84 15.10
C GLY A 256 -4.81 -13.16 13.73
N TYR A 257 -5.15 -14.43 13.52
CA TYR A 257 -5.60 -14.93 12.22
C TYR A 257 -7.02 -15.51 12.28
N THR A 258 -7.71 -15.42 11.15
CA THR A 258 -8.93 -16.18 10.91
C THR A 258 -8.60 -17.64 10.54
N ARG A 259 -9.60 -18.53 10.58
CA ARG A 259 -9.56 -19.76 9.77
C ARG A 259 -9.52 -19.43 8.27
N SER A 260 -9.23 -20.43 7.43
CA SER A 260 -9.23 -20.22 5.98
C SER A 260 -10.63 -20.11 5.37
N VAL A 261 -10.77 -19.32 4.31
CA VAL A 261 -11.94 -19.30 3.40
C VAL A 261 -11.52 -19.66 1.99
N LEU A 262 -12.37 -20.34 1.24
CA LEU A 262 -12.14 -20.62 -0.18
C LEU A 262 -12.84 -19.55 -1.03
N LEU A 263 -12.08 -18.79 -1.81
CA LEU A 263 -12.64 -17.87 -2.80
C LEU A 263 -12.66 -18.55 -4.18
N PRO A 264 -13.73 -18.38 -4.98
CA PRO A 264 -13.79 -18.91 -6.35
C PRO A 264 -12.64 -18.43 -7.23
N ALA A 265 -12.34 -19.17 -8.29
CA ALA A 265 -11.42 -18.72 -9.34
C ALA A 265 -11.88 -17.37 -9.93
N ASN A 266 -10.92 -16.48 -10.23
CA ASN A 266 -11.19 -15.16 -10.82
C ASN A 266 -12.19 -14.30 -10.02
N TYR A 267 -12.34 -14.55 -8.72
CA TYR A 267 -13.27 -13.82 -7.87
C TYR A 267 -12.84 -12.35 -7.74
N SER A 268 -13.81 -11.44 -7.68
CA SER A 268 -13.61 -10.04 -7.33
C SER A 268 -14.82 -9.57 -6.54
N GLY A 269 -14.60 -9.01 -5.37
CA GLY A 269 -15.65 -8.54 -4.49
C GLY A 269 -15.10 -7.68 -3.37
N THR A 270 -15.87 -7.55 -2.29
CA THR A 270 -15.50 -6.73 -1.13
C THR A 270 -15.65 -7.51 0.17
N VAL A 271 -14.91 -7.09 1.19
CA VAL A 271 -15.03 -7.54 2.56
C VAL A 271 -15.34 -6.34 3.45
N THR A 272 -16.23 -6.54 4.41
CA THR A 272 -16.44 -5.61 5.53
C THR A 272 -15.74 -6.16 6.74
N VAL A 273 -14.92 -5.33 7.38
CA VAL A 273 -14.20 -5.68 8.61
C VAL A 273 -14.76 -4.85 9.76
N VAL A 274 -15.28 -5.52 10.78
CA VAL A 274 -15.70 -4.88 12.02
C VAL A 274 -14.63 -5.13 13.06
N VAL A 275 -13.96 -4.06 13.48
CA VAL A 275 -12.97 -4.10 14.57
C VAL A 275 -13.65 -3.63 15.85
N GLN A 276 -13.73 -4.52 16.82
CA GLN A 276 -14.27 -4.26 18.15
C GLN A 276 -13.14 -4.40 19.18
N LEU A 277 -12.82 -3.32 19.87
CA LEU A 277 -11.77 -3.23 20.88
C LEU A 277 -12.37 -3.19 22.28
N ASP A 278 -11.63 -3.72 23.25
CA ASP A 278 -12.00 -3.72 24.67
C ASP A 278 -11.81 -2.34 25.32
N GLN A 279 -10.94 -1.51 24.74
CA GLN A 279 -10.68 -0.14 25.17
C GLN A 279 -10.63 0.81 23.96
N PRO A 280 -10.88 2.12 24.15
CA PRO A 280 -10.77 3.09 23.07
C PRO A 280 -9.37 3.07 22.42
N LEU A 281 -9.33 3.09 21.09
CA LEU A 281 -8.07 3.11 20.33
C LEU A 281 -7.27 4.39 20.66
N PRO A 282 -6.01 4.29 21.11
CA PRO A 282 -5.15 5.46 21.28
C PRO A 282 -4.98 6.23 19.97
N CYS A 283 -4.72 7.53 20.05
CA CYS A 283 -4.27 8.27 18.86
C CYS A 283 -2.83 7.82 18.52
N ASP A 284 -2.47 7.89 17.25
CA ASP A 284 -1.26 7.34 16.65
C ASP A 284 -1.15 5.80 16.64
N ALA A 285 -2.11 5.09 17.24
CA ALA A 285 -2.22 3.64 17.13
C ALA A 285 -2.46 3.22 15.67
N ARG A 286 -2.02 2.01 15.32
CA ARG A 286 -2.12 1.48 13.96
C ARG A 286 -2.87 0.16 13.97
N ILE A 287 -3.84 0.01 13.08
CA ILE A 287 -4.46 -1.29 12.75
C ILE A 287 -3.94 -1.71 11.39
N VAL A 288 -3.41 -2.92 11.26
CA VAL A 288 -2.97 -3.49 10.00
C VAL A 288 -3.78 -4.75 9.75
N LEU A 289 -4.50 -4.77 8.63
CA LEU A 289 -5.25 -5.92 8.16
C LEU A 289 -4.50 -6.58 7.01
N ARG A 290 -4.32 -7.89 7.05
CA ARG A 290 -3.58 -8.64 6.02
C ARG A 290 -4.44 -9.70 5.36
N ALA A 291 -4.12 -10.00 4.11
CA ALA A 291 -4.61 -11.18 3.42
C ALA A 291 -3.45 -12.09 3.02
N TYR A 292 -3.63 -13.37 3.28
CA TYR A 292 -2.64 -14.41 3.00
C TYR A 292 -3.23 -15.51 2.14
N ASN A 293 -2.42 -16.07 1.25
CA ASN A 293 -2.73 -17.33 0.59
C ASN A 293 -1.78 -18.44 1.09
N PRO A 294 -2.30 -19.54 1.67
CA PRO A 294 -1.47 -20.67 2.07
C PRO A 294 -0.78 -21.30 0.86
N VAL A 295 0.53 -21.48 0.97
CA VAL A 295 1.37 -22.09 -0.06
C VAL A 295 1.27 -23.60 0.05
N THR A 296 0.79 -24.23 -1.02
CA THR A 296 0.60 -25.69 -1.06
C THR A 296 1.90 -26.41 -1.40
N ASN A 297 1.93 -27.73 -1.18
CA ASN A 297 3.07 -28.57 -1.57
C ASN A 297 3.37 -28.57 -3.08
N ASN A 298 2.40 -28.17 -3.91
CA ASN A 298 2.52 -28.11 -5.37
C ASN A 298 2.86 -26.70 -5.88
N ALA A 299 3.08 -25.73 -4.98
CA ALA A 299 3.38 -24.35 -5.35
C ALA A 299 4.64 -24.24 -6.22
N GLY A 300 4.64 -23.28 -7.14
CA GLY A 300 5.77 -22.98 -8.01
C GLY A 300 6.98 -22.45 -7.23
N ALA A 301 8.13 -22.36 -7.90
CA ALA A 301 9.35 -21.84 -7.30
C ALA A 301 9.20 -20.37 -6.86
N LEU A 302 8.48 -19.55 -7.64
CA LEU A 302 8.23 -18.15 -7.31
C LEU A 302 7.42 -18.00 -6.02
N GLU A 303 6.33 -18.75 -5.90
CA GLU A 303 5.46 -18.70 -4.71
C GLU A 303 6.23 -19.09 -3.46
N ARG A 304 6.99 -20.20 -3.50
CA ARG A 304 7.81 -20.62 -2.34
C ARG A 304 8.88 -19.60 -1.98
N ARG A 305 9.46 -18.89 -2.96
CA ARG A 305 10.46 -17.85 -2.73
C ARG A 305 9.86 -16.61 -2.04
N LEU A 306 8.62 -16.26 -2.38
CA LEU A 306 7.93 -15.10 -1.80
C LEU A 306 7.23 -15.43 -0.48
N ALA A 307 7.09 -16.71 -0.15
CA ALA A 307 6.33 -17.13 1.01
C ALA A 307 7.05 -16.80 2.32
N VAL A 308 6.26 -16.42 3.32
CA VAL A 308 6.69 -16.21 4.70
C VAL A 308 6.13 -17.31 5.60
N PRO A 309 6.89 -17.78 6.60
CA PRO A 309 6.36 -18.70 7.59
C PRO A 309 5.42 -17.95 8.54
N LEU A 310 4.22 -18.50 8.77
CA LEU A 310 3.31 -18.02 9.83
C LEU A 310 3.09 -19.11 10.86
N THR A 311 2.95 -18.70 12.12
CA THR A 311 2.61 -19.57 13.25
C THR A 311 1.27 -19.15 13.83
N GLY A 312 0.53 -20.10 14.43
CA GLY A 312 -0.76 -19.80 15.07
C GLY A 312 -1.95 -19.59 14.12
N VAL A 313 -1.81 -19.87 12.82
CA VAL A 313 -2.94 -19.87 11.89
C VAL A 313 -3.86 -21.07 12.19
N PRO A 314 -5.14 -20.85 12.52
CA PRO A 314 -6.08 -21.94 12.78
C PRO A 314 -6.14 -22.94 11.62
N GLU A 315 -6.11 -24.24 11.93
CA GLU A 315 -6.20 -25.36 10.97
C GLU A 315 -4.99 -25.54 10.04
N LEU A 316 -3.99 -24.65 10.10
CA LEU A 316 -2.81 -24.62 9.21
C LEU A 316 -1.52 -24.37 10.01
N ALA A 317 -1.32 -25.16 11.08
CA ALA A 317 -0.15 -25.03 11.94
C ALA A 317 1.16 -25.14 11.13
N ASP A 318 2.05 -24.17 11.33
CA ASP A 318 3.39 -24.05 10.73
C ASP A 318 3.41 -24.25 9.20
N ALA A 319 2.81 -23.30 8.48
CA ALA A 319 2.74 -23.30 7.02
C ALA A 319 3.40 -22.05 6.41
N LEU A 320 3.73 -22.16 5.13
CA LEU A 320 4.20 -21.05 4.30
C LEU A 320 2.99 -20.32 3.70
N PHE A 321 3.06 -18.99 3.66
CA PHE A 321 1.99 -18.15 3.15
C PHE A 321 2.54 -17.06 2.23
N LEU A 322 1.82 -16.76 1.16
CA LEU A 322 2.03 -15.52 0.41
C LEU A 322 1.29 -14.40 1.13
N GLU A 323 2.01 -13.37 1.57
CA GLU A 323 1.39 -12.12 2.01
C GLU A 323 0.99 -11.31 0.77
N LEU A 324 -0.31 -11.22 0.55
CA LEU A 324 -0.88 -10.69 -0.70
C LEU A 324 -1.09 -9.18 -0.69
N GLY A 325 -1.03 -8.61 0.51
CA GLY A 325 -1.24 -7.21 0.76
C GLY A 325 -1.61 -7.01 2.22
N ALA A 326 -1.30 -5.82 2.71
CA ALA A 326 -1.90 -5.32 3.92
C ALA A 326 -2.55 -3.98 3.66
N TYR A 327 -3.42 -3.64 4.59
CA TYR A 327 -4.07 -2.36 4.64
C TYR A 327 -3.90 -1.75 6.02
N THR A 328 -3.34 -0.54 6.07
CA THR A 328 -2.97 0.11 7.32
C THR A 328 -3.92 1.27 7.62
N PHE A 329 -4.47 1.28 8.83
CA PHE A 329 -5.19 2.40 9.38
C PHE A 329 -4.36 3.05 10.47
N VAL A 330 -4.22 4.37 10.41
CA VAL A 330 -3.56 5.16 11.46
C VAL A 330 -4.61 5.98 12.19
N ALA A 331 -4.67 5.84 13.51
CA ALA A 331 -5.63 6.55 14.34
C ALA A 331 -5.16 8.00 14.56
N ALA A 332 -6.02 8.98 14.27
CA ALA A 332 -5.72 10.40 14.50
C ALA A 332 -6.88 11.11 15.19
N ASP A 333 -6.59 12.22 15.87
CA ASP A 333 -7.61 13.10 16.41
C ASP A 333 -8.21 13.91 15.24
N THR A 334 -9.18 13.30 14.56
CA THR A 334 -9.97 13.97 13.53
C THR A 334 -10.98 14.84 14.28
N GLY A 335 -10.61 16.08 14.59
CA GLY A 335 -11.43 17.01 15.37
C GLY A 335 -12.92 16.94 14.98
N SER A 336 -13.79 16.79 15.97
CA SER A 336 -15.24 16.78 15.83
C SER A 336 -15.80 18.14 15.45
#